data_AF-A0A5N6ZBU9-F1
#
_entry.id   AF-A0A5N6ZBU9-F1
#
_cell.length_a   1.000
_cell.length_b   1.000
_cell.length_c   1.000
_cell.angle_alpha   90.00
_cell.angle_beta   90.00
_cell.angle_gamma   90.00
#
_symmetry.space_group_name_H-M   'P 1'
#
loop_
_entity.id
_entity.type
_entity.pdbx_description
1 polymer ?
#
loop_
_entity_poly.entity_id
_entity_poly.type
_entity_poly.pdbx_seq_one_letter_code
_entity_poly.pdbx_strand_id
1 'polypeptide(L)'
;MAIRHGALPSINHSGRVYQGLRSEILMDTMTSAMYRLLFMEFEKGSIAEAIRLGLMAFSSHVFLQWHDNPQSYPRLSETYRDCLRSLKSLSGVSSHIMLWLLMAGAISVFNDSDDDWLKPWLRANAQLCNVNSWAAMRDSMESFLWIGVVHDQPGKDVFESAMLRRPPELYVPDI
;
A
#
# COMPACT_ATOMS: atom_id res chain seq x y z
N MET A 1 -10.22 -64.84 11.46
CA MET A 1 -10.29 -63.81 12.52
C MET A 1 -9.17 -62.82 12.24
N ALA A 2 -9.53 -61.57 11.91
CA ALA A 2 -8.72 -60.65 11.11
C ALA A 2 -7.57 -59.98 11.88
N ILE A 3 -6.41 -59.91 11.21
CA ILE A 3 -5.24 -59.11 11.57
C ILE A 3 -5.54 -57.64 11.23
N ARG A 4 -5.48 -56.72 12.19
CA ARG A 4 -5.45 -55.28 11.92
C ARG A 4 -4.00 -54.79 11.87
N HIS A 5 -3.53 -54.56 10.64
CA HIS A 5 -2.39 -53.68 10.37
C HIS A 5 -2.87 -52.22 10.26
N GLY A 6 -2.06 -51.30 10.78
CA GLY A 6 -1.87 -49.95 10.21
C GLY A 6 -2.58 -48.79 10.91
N ALA A 7 -1.78 -47.93 11.58
CA ALA A 7 -1.62 -46.53 11.20
C ALA A 7 -0.49 -45.89 12.05
N LEU A 8 0.59 -45.47 11.37
CA LEU A 8 1.70 -44.71 11.95
C LEU A 8 1.27 -43.25 12.22
N PRO A 9 1.54 -42.68 13.40
CA PRO A 9 1.35 -41.25 13.64
C PRO A 9 2.66 -40.51 13.36
N SER A 10 2.94 -40.14 12.10
CA SER A 10 4.17 -39.38 11.80
C SER A 10 4.07 -38.28 10.74
N ILE A 11 2.88 -38.00 10.19
CA ILE A 11 2.77 -37.03 9.07
C ILE A 11 2.36 -35.61 9.52
N ASN A 12 1.88 -35.41 10.76
CA ASN A 12 1.30 -34.11 11.18
C ASN A 12 2.20 -33.18 12.01
N HIS A 13 3.40 -33.60 12.41
CA HIS A 13 4.29 -32.77 13.26
C HIS A 13 5.07 -31.75 12.43
N SER A 14 5.60 -32.16 11.28
CA SER A 14 6.42 -31.31 10.42
C SER A 14 5.64 -30.08 9.93
N GLY A 15 4.40 -30.27 9.46
CA GLY A 15 3.56 -29.17 8.96
C GLY A 15 3.27 -28.07 9.99
N ARG A 16 3.06 -28.43 11.26
CA ARG A 16 2.80 -27.47 12.35
C ARG A 16 4.05 -26.70 12.76
N VAL A 17 5.20 -27.38 12.77
CA VAL A 17 6.50 -26.74 13.06
C VAL A 17 6.90 -25.79 11.93
N TYR A 18 6.71 -26.17 10.66
CA TYR A 18 6.97 -25.28 9.52
C TYR A 18 6.05 -24.06 9.49
N GLN A 19 4.77 -24.22 9.86
CA GLN A 19 3.84 -23.09 10.00
C GLN A 19 4.22 -22.17 11.17
N GLY A 20 4.63 -22.72 12.32
CA GLY A 20 5.12 -21.96 13.46
C GLY A 20 6.38 -21.16 13.15
N LEU A 21 7.39 -21.82 12.57
CA LEU A 21 8.65 -21.18 12.18
C LEU A 21 8.44 -20.08 11.12
N ARG A 22 7.52 -20.28 10.17
CA ARG A 22 7.13 -19.26 9.19
C ARG A 22 6.45 -18.05 9.85
N SER A 23 5.67 -18.27 10.90
CA SER A 23 5.02 -17.21 11.67
C SER A 23 6.03 -16.41 12.51
N GLU A 24 6.99 -17.08 13.15
CA GLU A 24 8.06 -16.42 13.92
C GLU A 24 8.94 -15.56 13.03
N ILE A 25 9.44 -16.11 11.92
CA ILE A 25 10.25 -15.35 10.96
C ILE A 25 9.48 -14.15 10.41
N LEU A 26 8.18 -14.30 10.13
CA LEU A 26 7.33 -13.20 9.68
C LEU A 26 7.20 -12.12 10.74
N MET A 27 6.93 -12.50 11.99
CA MET A 27 6.78 -11.56 13.12
C MET A 27 8.10 -10.85 13.45
N ASP A 28 9.23 -11.56 13.39
CA ASP A 28 10.56 -10.98 13.60
C ASP A 28 10.92 -10.01 12.47
N THR A 29 10.60 -10.37 11.23
CA THR A 29 10.81 -9.51 10.06
C THR A 29 9.93 -8.27 10.14
N MET A 30 8.64 -8.43 10.46
CA MET A 30 7.69 -7.34 10.69
C MET A 30 8.22 -6.41 11.78
N THR A 31 8.55 -6.96 12.95
CA THR A 31 9.08 -6.21 14.10
C THR A 31 10.33 -5.45 13.68
N SER A 32 11.32 -6.11 13.07
CA SER A 32 12.55 -5.47 12.65
C SER A 32 12.33 -4.34 11.63
N ALA A 33 11.46 -4.53 10.65
CA ALA A 33 11.16 -3.52 9.63
C ALA A 33 10.37 -2.34 10.21
N MET A 34 9.28 -2.62 10.92
CA MET A 34 8.40 -1.60 11.48
C MET A 34 9.07 -0.78 12.57
N TYR A 35 9.84 -1.41 13.48
CA TYR A 35 10.58 -0.67 14.50
C TYR A 35 11.61 0.28 13.85
N ARG A 36 12.38 -0.19 12.87
CA ARG A 36 13.35 0.68 12.18
C ARG A 36 12.68 1.86 11.49
N LEU A 37 11.58 1.65 10.79
CA LEU A 37 10.84 2.74 10.14
C LEU A 37 10.25 3.72 11.15
N LEU A 38 9.79 3.24 12.30
CA LEU A 38 9.20 4.07 13.35
C LEU A 38 10.22 5.03 13.98
N PHE A 39 11.47 4.57 14.17
CA PHE A 39 12.53 5.34 14.84
C PHE A 39 13.44 6.13 13.88
N MET A 40 13.30 5.96 12.56
CA MET A 40 13.96 6.84 11.61
C MET A 40 13.33 8.23 11.64
N GLU A 41 14.18 9.27 11.65
CA GLU A 41 13.76 10.66 11.62
C GLU A 41 14.37 11.35 10.40
N PHE A 42 13.53 12.08 9.67
CA PHE A 42 13.94 12.91 8.54
C PHE A 42 13.33 14.30 8.68
N GLU A 43 13.87 15.26 7.93
CA GLU A 43 13.31 16.61 7.89
C GLU A 43 11.85 16.55 7.41
N LYS A 44 10.97 17.26 8.13
CA LYS A 44 9.54 17.31 7.81
C LYS A 44 9.34 17.86 6.40
N GLY A 45 8.57 17.14 5.61
CA GLY A 45 8.30 17.50 4.23
C GLY A 45 9.45 17.24 3.26
N SER A 46 10.52 16.59 3.70
CA SER A 46 11.52 16.05 2.77
C SER A 46 10.99 14.83 2.02
N ILE A 47 11.59 14.55 0.86
CA ILE A 47 11.31 13.30 0.13
C ILE A 47 11.66 12.06 0.95
N ALA A 48 12.71 12.12 1.77
CA ALA A 48 13.11 11.01 2.63
C ALA A 48 12.05 10.69 3.68
N GLU A 49 11.45 11.73 4.28
CA GLU A 49 10.33 11.56 5.22
C GLU A 49 9.10 10.96 4.53
N ALA A 50 8.77 11.42 3.31
CA ALA A 50 7.67 10.84 2.55
C ALA A 50 7.90 9.36 2.21
N ILE A 51 9.12 8.98 1.82
CA ILE A 51 9.49 7.58 1.56
C ILE A 51 9.36 6.76 2.84
N ARG A 52 9.86 7.26 3.98
CA ARG A 52 9.74 6.59 5.27
C ARG A 52 8.28 6.35 5.66
N LEU A 53 7.43 7.38 5.53
CA LEU A 53 5.99 7.30 5.81
C LEU A 53 5.27 6.35 4.85
N GLY A 54 5.63 6.37 3.56
CA GLY A 54 5.10 5.44 2.56
C GLY A 54 5.47 3.98 2.84
N LEU A 55 6.73 3.71 3.22
CA LEU A 55 7.17 2.38 3.65
C LEU A 55 6.49 1.93 4.94
N MET A 56 6.25 2.84 5.89
CA MET A 56 5.55 2.53 7.14
C MET A 56 4.06 2.22 6.89
N ALA A 57 3.39 3.00 6.05
CA ALA A 57 2.02 2.73 5.61
C ALA A 57 1.94 1.37 4.91
N PHE A 58 2.79 1.14 3.91
CA PHE A 58 2.88 -0.12 3.18
C PHE A 58 3.14 -1.32 4.11
N SER A 59 4.09 -1.20 5.03
CA SER A 59 4.42 -2.28 5.97
C SER A 59 3.26 -2.55 6.92
N SER A 60 2.57 -1.52 7.40
CA SER A 60 1.38 -1.69 8.25
C SER A 60 0.26 -2.41 7.50
N HIS A 61 0.05 -2.09 6.23
CA HIS A 61 -0.92 -2.77 5.37
C HIS A 61 -0.57 -4.26 5.19
N VAL A 62 0.68 -4.57 4.86
CA VAL A 62 1.13 -5.95 4.60
C VAL A 62 1.14 -6.82 5.86
N PHE A 63 1.60 -6.28 6.99
CA PHE A 63 1.85 -7.09 8.18
C PHE A 63 0.73 -7.06 9.21
N LEU A 64 -0.01 -5.95 9.34
CA LEU A 64 -0.97 -5.74 10.43
C LEU A 64 -2.43 -5.94 10.02
N GLN A 65 -2.76 -5.98 8.72
CA GLN A 65 -4.13 -6.26 8.26
C GLN A 65 -4.52 -7.75 8.32
N TRP A 66 -3.95 -8.51 9.25
CA TRP A 66 -4.27 -9.93 9.45
C TRP A 66 -5.67 -10.17 10.04
N HIS A 67 -6.37 -9.12 10.46
CA HIS A 67 -7.75 -9.21 10.96
C HIS A 67 -8.70 -8.46 10.04
N ASP A 68 -9.90 -9.02 9.82
CA ASP A 68 -11.03 -8.49 9.03
C ASP A 68 -11.56 -7.12 9.49
N ASN A 69 -10.82 -6.39 10.32
CA ASN A 69 -11.11 -5.02 10.71
C ASN A 69 -10.04 -4.10 10.12
N PRO A 70 -10.37 -3.23 9.15
CA PRO A 70 -9.45 -2.21 8.68
C PRO A 70 -9.16 -1.26 9.84
N GLN A 71 -8.03 -1.49 10.52
CA GLN A 71 -7.55 -0.55 11.52
C GLN A 71 -7.18 0.74 10.81
N SER A 72 -8.03 1.74 10.97
CA SER A 72 -7.69 3.10 10.60
C SER A 72 -6.50 3.53 11.46
N TYR A 73 -5.48 4.10 10.81
CA TYR A 73 -4.35 4.75 11.47
C TYR A 73 -4.43 6.26 11.22
N PRO A 74 -5.36 7.01 11.86
CA PRO A 74 -5.63 8.42 11.52
C PRO A 74 -4.39 9.29 11.56
N ARG A 75 -3.56 9.13 12.62
CA ARG A 75 -2.33 9.90 12.78
C ARG A 75 -1.31 9.62 11.66
N LEU A 76 -1.18 8.37 11.23
CA LEU A 76 -0.28 8.00 10.14
C LEU A 76 -0.78 8.58 8.82
N SER A 77 -2.08 8.45 8.56
CA SER A 77 -2.76 9.01 7.38
C SER A 77 -2.59 10.53 7.30
N GLU A 78 -2.89 11.26 8.39
CA GLU A 78 -2.72 12.71 8.48
C GLU A 78 -1.27 13.14 8.27
N THR A 79 -0.33 12.53 9.00
CA THR A 79 1.11 12.86 8.89
C THR A 79 1.62 12.62 7.48
N TYR A 80 1.19 11.51 6.86
CA TYR A 80 1.60 11.16 5.52
C TYR A 80 1.02 12.12 4.48
N ARG A 81 -0.27 12.44 4.56
CA ARG A 81 -0.93 13.41 3.70
C ARG A 81 -0.27 14.79 3.76
N ASP A 82 0.03 15.27 4.96
CA ASP A 82 0.67 16.58 5.14
C ASP A 82 2.09 16.59 4.57
N CYS A 83 2.84 15.50 4.77
CA CYS A 83 4.14 15.32 4.16
C CYS A 83 4.05 15.34 2.62
N LEU A 84 3.11 14.60 2.02
CA LEU A 84 2.91 14.62 0.57
C LEU A 84 2.57 16.04 0.10
N ARG A 85 1.63 16.74 0.75
CA ARG A 85 1.27 18.11 0.35
C ARG A 85 2.46 19.06 0.35
N SER A 86 3.38 18.92 1.31
CA SER A 86 4.61 19.73 1.33
C SER A 86 5.57 19.41 0.17
N LEU A 87 5.52 18.21 -0.40
CA LEU A 87 6.28 17.87 -1.61
C LEU A 87 5.80 18.62 -2.86
N LYS A 88 4.57 19.15 -2.88
CA LYS A 88 4.07 19.91 -4.05
C LYS A 88 4.90 21.16 -4.33
N SER A 89 5.52 21.76 -3.31
CA SER A 89 6.39 22.93 -3.46
C SER A 89 7.86 22.57 -3.74
N LEU A 90 8.23 21.30 -3.64
CA LEU A 90 9.60 20.83 -3.87
C LEU A 90 9.83 20.54 -5.36
N SER A 91 10.71 21.30 -5.99
CA SER A 91 11.19 21.00 -7.34
C SER A 91 12.09 19.76 -7.33
N GLY A 92 11.93 18.87 -8.31
CA GLY A 92 12.87 17.78 -8.56
C GLY A 92 12.50 16.41 -7.99
N VAL A 93 11.33 16.28 -7.35
CA VAL A 93 10.80 14.95 -6.99
C VAL A 93 10.38 14.21 -8.26
N SER A 94 10.93 13.01 -8.47
CA SER A 94 10.55 12.17 -9.61
C SER A 94 9.05 11.82 -9.57
N SER A 95 8.35 12.02 -10.69
CA SER A 95 6.94 11.64 -10.83
C SER A 95 6.71 10.15 -10.60
N HIS A 96 7.68 9.28 -10.88
CA HIS A 96 7.58 7.84 -10.60
C HIS A 96 7.55 7.56 -9.09
N ILE A 97 8.40 8.27 -8.32
CA ILE A 97 8.40 8.16 -6.85
C ILE A 97 7.09 8.72 -6.30
N MET A 98 6.65 9.87 -6.78
CA MET A 98 5.38 10.46 -6.36
C MET A 98 4.20 9.52 -6.66
N LEU A 99 4.21 8.87 -7.83
CA LEU A 99 3.18 7.90 -8.20
C LEU A 99 3.13 6.72 -7.23
N TRP A 100 4.30 6.15 -6.89
CA TRP A 100 4.40 5.09 -5.89
C TRP A 100 3.92 5.54 -4.50
N LEU A 101 4.32 6.74 -4.06
CA LEU A 101 3.90 7.30 -2.77
C LEU A 101 2.38 7.45 -2.66
N LEU A 102 1.76 8.01 -3.71
CA LEU A 102 0.31 8.20 -3.77
C LEU A 102 -0.42 6.84 -3.75
N MET A 103 0.04 5.87 -4.55
CA MET A 103 -0.52 4.51 -4.58
C MET A 103 -0.38 3.79 -3.24
N ALA A 104 0.81 3.85 -2.61
CA ALA A 104 1.06 3.24 -1.31
C ALA A 104 0.12 3.81 -0.24
N GLY A 105 -0.06 5.13 -0.22
CA GLY A 105 -1.00 5.78 0.69
C GLY A 105 -2.45 5.40 0.43
N ALA A 106 -2.87 5.41 -0.84
CA ALA A 106 -4.22 5.08 -1.29
C ALA A 106 -4.67 3.69 -0.83
N ILE A 107 -3.79 2.70 -0.95
CA ILE A 107 -4.08 1.31 -0.62
C ILE A 107 -3.98 1.07 0.90
N SER A 108 -3.09 1.80 1.58
CA SER A 108 -2.72 1.44 2.95
C SER A 108 -3.46 2.22 4.05
N VAL A 109 -3.64 3.54 3.87
CA VAL A 109 -4.03 4.44 4.99
C VAL A 109 -5.01 5.57 4.63
N PHE A 110 -5.14 5.91 3.34
CA PHE A 110 -6.14 6.89 2.89
C PHE A 110 -7.50 6.23 2.70
N ASN A 111 -8.54 7.04 2.67
CA ASN A 111 -9.91 6.59 2.48
C ASN A 111 -10.65 7.50 1.48
N ASP A 112 -11.92 7.21 1.22
CA ASP A 112 -12.74 7.94 0.25
C ASP A 112 -12.78 9.47 0.48
N SER A 113 -12.59 9.95 1.71
CA SER A 113 -12.55 11.40 1.98
C SER A 113 -11.29 12.09 1.43
N ASP A 114 -10.25 11.33 1.09
CA ASP A 114 -9.02 11.84 0.51
C ASP A 114 -9.06 11.89 -1.04
N ASP A 115 -10.06 11.28 -1.67
CA ASP A 115 -10.16 11.13 -3.13
C ASP A 115 -10.08 12.45 -3.89
N ASP A 116 -10.71 13.50 -3.36
CA ASP A 116 -10.80 14.82 -4.01
C ASP A 116 -9.43 15.45 -4.27
N TRP A 117 -8.46 15.22 -3.38
CA TRP A 117 -7.08 15.71 -3.57
C TRP A 117 -6.15 14.65 -4.15
N LEU A 118 -6.39 13.38 -3.84
CA LEU A 118 -5.53 12.25 -4.20
C LEU A 118 -5.65 11.89 -5.69
N LYS A 119 -6.87 11.65 -6.18
CA LYS A 119 -7.13 11.16 -7.55
C LYS A 119 -6.64 12.13 -8.63
N PRO A 120 -6.88 13.46 -8.55
CA PRO A 120 -6.34 14.40 -9.53
C PRO A 120 -4.81 14.38 -9.58
N TRP A 121 -4.17 14.24 -8.42
CA TRP A 121 -2.71 14.26 -8.34
C TRP A 121 -2.07 12.96 -8.83
N LEU A 122 -2.71 11.82 -8.53
CA LEU A 122 -2.34 10.52 -9.06
C LEU A 122 -2.46 10.51 -10.59
N ARG A 123 -3.55 11.06 -11.14
CA ARG A 123 -3.74 11.21 -12.59
C ARG A 123 -2.66 12.07 -13.24
N ALA A 124 -2.33 13.21 -12.63
CA ALA A 124 -1.28 14.08 -13.15
C ALA A 124 0.09 13.38 -13.20
N ASN A 125 0.48 12.66 -12.14
CA ASN A 125 1.74 11.92 -12.13
C ASN A 125 1.73 10.72 -13.07
N ALA A 126 0.60 10.01 -13.21
CA ALA A 126 0.47 8.93 -14.18
C ALA A 126 0.71 9.45 -15.62
N GLN A 127 0.16 10.62 -15.96
CA GLN A 127 0.40 11.26 -17.25
C GLN A 127 1.87 11.65 -17.46
N LEU A 128 2.52 12.22 -16.44
CA LEU A 128 3.95 12.57 -16.49
C LEU A 128 4.85 11.33 -16.67
N CYS A 129 4.42 10.17 -16.16
CA CYS A 129 5.11 8.90 -16.32
C CYS A 129 4.69 8.11 -17.57
N ASN A 130 3.83 8.66 -18.44
CA ASN A 130 3.24 7.96 -19.60
C ASN A 130 2.50 6.66 -19.24
N VAL A 131 1.93 6.58 -18.03
CA VAL A 131 1.11 5.46 -17.57
C VAL A 131 -0.33 5.65 -18.03
N ASN A 132 -0.74 4.86 -19.02
CA ASN A 132 -2.05 4.94 -19.66
C ASN A 132 -2.92 3.67 -19.47
N SER A 133 -2.40 2.67 -18.78
CA SER A 133 -3.07 1.40 -18.53
C SER A 133 -2.67 0.82 -17.18
N TRP A 134 -3.49 -0.10 -16.66
CA TRP A 134 -3.16 -0.81 -15.44
C TRP A 134 -1.86 -1.60 -15.56
N ALA A 135 -1.59 -2.24 -16.70
CA ALA A 135 -0.34 -2.95 -16.93
C ALA A 135 0.88 -2.03 -16.78
N ALA A 136 0.87 -0.86 -17.42
CA ALA A 136 1.95 0.12 -17.28
C ALA A 136 2.07 0.68 -15.85
N MET A 137 0.95 0.82 -15.13
CA MET A 137 0.96 1.21 -13.72
C MET A 137 1.63 0.13 -12.87
N ARG A 138 1.22 -1.12 -13.04
CA ARG A 138 1.76 -2.28 -12.33
C ARG A 138 3.28 -2.42 -12.57
N ASP A 139 3.72 -2.32 -13.83
CA ASP A 139 5.15 -2.36 -14.18
C ASP A 139 5.93 -1.24 -13.49
N SER A 140 5.35 -0.03 -13.43
CA SER A 140 5.94 1.09 -12.68
C SER A 140 6.04 0.78 -11.19
N MET A 141 5.00 0.20 -10.59
CA MET A 141 5.00 -0.16 -9.16
C MET A 141 6.02 -1.25 -8.84
N GLU A 142 6.20 -2.24 -9.71
CA GLU A 142 7.18 -3.33 -9.55
C GLU A 142 8.64 -2.84 -9.60
N SER A 143 8.91 -1.66 -10.17
CA SER A 143 10.22 -1.01 -10.05
C SER A 143 10.51 -0.46 -8.63
N PHE A 144 9.49 -0.41 -7.78
CA PHE A 144 9.55 -0.04 -6.37
C PHE A 144 9.04 -1.19 -5.49
N LEU A 145 8.69 -0.90 -4.24
CA LEU A 145 8.11 -1.89 -3.34
C LEU A 145 6.66 -2.18 -3.74
N TRP A 146 6.43 -3.38 -4.27
CA TRP A 146 5.12 -3.86 -4.66
C TRP A 146 5.03 -5.37 -4.43
N ILE A 147 3.90 -5.84 -3.90
CA ILE A 147 3.66 -7.27 -3.67
C ILE A 147 2.38 -7.62 -4.42
N GLY A 148 2.50 -8.23 -5.60
CA GLY A 148 1.36 -8.41 -6.51
C GLY A 148 0.18 -9.14 -5.89
N VAL A 149 0.42 -10.20 -5.11
CA VAL A 149 -0.64 -10.96 -4.42
C VAL A 149 -1.44 -10.13 -3.39
N VAL A 150 -0.84 -9.06 -2.85
CA VAL A 150 -1.47 -8.19 -1.86
C VAL A 150 -2.05 -6.94 -2.52
N HIS A 151 -1.37 -6.37 -3.52
CA HIS A 151 -1.64 -5.01 -3.98
C HIS A 151 -2.23 -4.91 -5.38
N ASP A 152 -2.18 -5.95 -6.21
CA ASP A 152 -2.64 -5.83 -7.61
C ASP A 152 -4.13 -5.45 -7.70
N GLN A 153 -5.00 -6.13 -6.95
CA GLN A 153 -6.43 -5.82 -7.01
C GLN A 153 -6.77 -4.46 -6.38
N PRO A 154 -6.38 -4.14 -5.12
CA PRO A 154 -6.65 -2.83 -4.54
C PRO A 154 -6.03 -1.68 -5.36
N GLY A 155 -4.82 -1.89 -5.89
CA GLY A 155 -4.15 -0.90 -6.73
C GLY A 155 -4.88 -0.66 -8.04
N LYS A 156 -5.39 -1.71 -8.68
CA LYS A 156 -6.19 -1.58 -9.89
C LYS A 156 -7.46 -0.78 -9.65
N ASP A 157 -8.16 -1.05 -8.55
CA ASP A 157 -9.39 -0.35 -8.19
C ASP A 157 -9.13 1.16 -7.99
N VAL A 158 -8.06 1.50 -7.25
CA VAL A 158 -7.63 2.89 -7.07
C VAL A 158 -7.29 3.54 -8.42
N PHE A 159 -6.48 2.86 -9.25
CA PHE A 159 -6.03 3.38 -10.53
C PHE A 159 -7.20 3.64 -11.48
N GLU A 160 -8.07 2.65 -11.70
CA GLU A 160 -9.22 2.77 -12.60
C GLU A 160 -10.18 3.86 -12.11
N SER A 161 -10.46 3.90 -10.81
CA SER A 161 -11.30 4.94 -10.20
C SER A 161 -10.71 6.35 -10.38
N ALA A 162 -9.39 6.49 -10.28
CA ALA A 162 -8.72 7.77 -10.51
C ALA A 162 -8.66 8.14 -12.01
N MET A 163 -8.57 7.17 -12.92
CA MET A 163 -8.52 7.43 -14.36
C MET A 163 -9.89 7.72 -14.98
N LEU A 164 -10.98 7.28 -14.34
CA LEU A 164 -12.32 7.70 -14.73
C LEU A 164 -12.42 9.23 -14.69
N ARG A 165 -12.69 9.84 -15.84
CA ARG A 165 -13.10 11.25 -15.89
C ARG A 165 -14.49 11.33 -15.25
N ARG A 166 -14.66 12.04 -14.14
CA ARG A 166 -15.99 12.53 -13.77
C ARG A 166 -16.46 13.43 -14.93
N PRO A 167 -17.61 13.15 -15.57
CA PRO A 167 -18.20 14.15 -16.46
C PRO A 167 -18.42 15.43 -15.63
N PRO A 168 -18.21 16.62 -16.22
CA PRO A 168 -18.61 17.85 -15.54
C PRO A 168 -20.09 17.69 -15.15
N GLU A 169 -20.42 17.94 -13.89
CA GLU A 169 -21.80 18.00 -13.42
C GLU A 169 -22.55 18.92 -14.38
N LEU A 170 -23.43 18.33 -15.20
CA LEU A 170 -24.35 19.08 -16.02
C LEU A 170 -25.24 19.83 -15.03
N TYR A 171 -24.95 21.12 -14.84
CA TYR A 171 -25.86 22.04 -14.20
C TYR A 171 -27.18 21.98 -14.98
N VAL A 172 -28.16 21.28 -14.40
CA VAL A 172 -29.56 21.36 -14.81
C VAL A 172 -30.16 22.45 -13.92
N PRO A 173 -30.39 23.67 -14.42
CA PRO A 173 -31.16 24.65 -13.66
C PRO A 173 -32.58 24.08 -13.48
N ASP A 174 -33.06 24.08 -12.24
CA ASP A 174 -34.45 23.80 -11.92
C ASP A 174 -35.35 24.77 -12.73
N ILE A 175 -36.22 24.21 -13.56
CA ILE A 175 -37.34 24.91 -14.21
C ILE A 175 -38.61 24.58 -13.42
#